data_AF-A0A150VE24-F1
#
_entry.id   AF-A0A150VE24-F1
#
_cell.length_a   1.000
_cell.length_b   1.000
_cell.length_c   1.000
_cell.angle_alpha   90.00
_cell.angle_beta   90.00
_cell.angle_gamma   90.00
#
_symmetry.space_group_name_H-M   'P 1'
#
loop_
_entity.id
_entity.type
_entity.pdbx_description
1 polymer ?
#
loop_
_entity_poly.entity_id
_entity_poly.type
_entity_poly.pdbx_seq_one_letter_code
_entity_poly.pdbx_strand_id
1 'polypeptide(L)'
;KGADINPQGGYFGSALQAASYNGHTEVVMMLPENGAEVNLQKSESCTALQLASCQGHSEIVEMLLEKGADANMQGVQYGNALQAASFSGYTKVAKMLLVKGAHVNLQGG
;
A
#
# COMPACT_ATOMS: atom_id res chain seq x y z
N LYS A 1 -27.72 -5.73 7.02
CA LYS A 1 -27.37 -4.99 5.79
C LYS A 1 -25.87 -4.75 5.85
N GLY A 2 -25.08 -5.42 5.02
CA GLY A 2 -23.62 -5.22 4.96
C GLY A 2 -23.29 -4.04 4.07
N ALA A 3 -22.43 -3.14 4.54
CA ALA A 3 -21.78 -2.17 3.65
C ALA A 3 -20.78 -2.90 2.75
N ASP A 4 -20.62 -2.44 1.52
CA ASP A 4 -19.49 -2.86 0.69
C ASP A 4 -18.19 -2.51 1.43
N ILE A 5 -17.24 -3.45 1.50
CA ILE A 5 -15.94 -3.27 2.16
C ILE A 5 -14.88 -2.70 1.21
N ASN A 6 -15.11 -2.78 -0.10
CA ASN A 6 -14.22 -2.28 -1.15
C ASN A 6 -14.78 -1.07 -1.94
N PRO A 7 -15.61 -0.17 -1.37
CA PRO A 7 -16.08 0.98 -2.12
C PRO A 7 -14.88 1.85 -2.46
N GLN A 8 -14.80 2.24 -3.74
CA GLN A 8 -13.71 3.06 -4.24
C GLN A 8 -14.20 4.44 -4.65
N GLY A 9 -13.80 5.48 -3.91
CA GLY A 9 -14.08 6.89 -4.19
C GLY A 9 -13.38 7.85 -3.23
N GLY A 10 -13.63 9.15 -3.40
CA GLY A 10 -12.99 10.19 -2.59
C GLY A 10 -11.47 10.28 -2.82
N TYR A 11 -10.78 11.02 -1.95
CA TYR A 11 -9.35 11.32 -2.12
C TYR A 11 -8.45 10.08 -2.00
N PHE A 12 -8.82 9.11 -1.15
CA PHE A 12 -8.00 7.94 -0.84
C PHE A 12 -8.39 6.67 -1.59
N GLY A 13 -9.55 6.62 -2.26
CA GLY A 13 -10.07 5.40 -2.88
C GLY A 13 -10.87 4.53 -1.90
N SER A 14 -10.21 3.73 -1.07
CA SER A 14 -10.83 2.77 -0.16
C SER A 14 -10.48 3.01 1.31
N ALA A 15 -11.20 2.33 2.21
CA ALA A 15 -10.89 2.34 3.63
C ALA A 15 -9.46 1.85 3.93
N LEU A 16 -9.00 0.81 3.22
CA LEU A 16 -7.67 0.25 3.43
C LEU A 16 -6.57 1.22 2.97
N GLN A 17 -6.77 1.88 1.84
CA GLN A 17 -5.87 2.93 1.35
C GLN A 17 -5.81 4.12 2.33
N ALA A 18 -6.96 4.59 2.82
CA ALA A 18 -7.02 5.70 3.78
C ALA A 18 -6.33 5.36 5.11
N ALA A 19 -6.59 4.17 5.66
CA ALA A 19 -5.96 3.69 6.89
C ALA A 19 -4.44 3.53 6.74
N SER A 20 -4.00 3.00 5.59
CA SER A 20 -2.59 2.80 5.27
C SER A 20 -1.84 4.11 5.12
N TYR A 21 -2.45 5.13 4.53
CA TYR A 21 -1.86 6.46 4.43
C TYR A 21 -1.73 7.14 5.81
N ASN A 22 -2.77 7.05 6.65
CA ASN A 22 -2.81 7.74 7.95
C ASN A 22 -2.13 6.97 9.09
N GLY A 23 -1.59 5.78 8.84
CA GLY A 23 -0.86 5.01 9.86
C GLY A 23 -1.76 4.30 10.87
N HIS A 24 -3.00 3.96 10.51
CA HIS A 24 -3.96 3.32 11.43
C HIS A 24 -3.78 1.79 11.43
N THR A 25 -2.71 1.31 12.07
CA THR A 25 -2.30 -0.11 12.06
C THR A 25 -3.44 -1.08 12.40
N GLU A 26 -4.20 -0.83 13.48
CA GLU A 26 -5.31 -1.71 13.88
C GLU A 26 -6.41 -1.82 12.81
N VAL A 27 -6.70 -0.71 12.12
CA VAL A 27 -7.69 -0.68 11.04
C VAL A 27 -7.16 -1.42 9.81
N VAL A 28 -5.88 -1.24 9.47
CA VAL A 28 -5.23 -2.01 8.39
C VAL A 28 -5.27 -3.51 8.67
N MET A 29 -5.13 -3.93 9.94
CA MET A 29 -5.21 -5.35 10.31
C MET A 29 -6.62 -5.92 10.13
N MET A 30 -7.62 -5.19 10.61
CA MET A 30 -9.02 -5.62 10.62
C MET A 30 -9.62 -5.70 9.21
N LEU A 31 -9.26 -4.79 8.30
CA LEU A 31 -9.92 -4.66 7.01
C LEU A 31 -9.75 -5.90 6.10
N PRO A 32 -8.55 -6.45 5.86
CA PRO A 32 -8.37 -7.68 5.09
C PRO A 32 -9.06 -8.89 5.72
N GLU A 33 -9.14 -8.95 7.05
CA GLU A 33 -9.85 -10.01 7.79
C GLU A 33 -11.37 -9.96 7.57
N ASN A 34 -11.88 -8.80 7.17
CA ASN A 34 -13.29 -8.57 6.81
C ASN A 34 -13.51 -8.49 5.30
N GLY A 35 -12.55 -8.95 4.49
CA GLY A 35 -12.69 -9.09 3.04
C GLY A 35 -12.24 -7.88 2.21
N ALA A 36 -11.51 -6.92 2.81
CA ALA A 36 -10.91 -5.85 2.04
C ALA A 36 -9.84 -6.39 1.07
N GLU A 37 -9.88 -5.95 -0.17
CA GLU A 37 -8.91 -6.32 -1.20
C GLU A 37 -7.56 -5.60 -0.94
N VAL A 38 -6.52 -6.37 -0.63
CA VAL A 38 -5.19 -5.84 -0.29
C VAL A 38 -4.54 -5.12 -1.48
N ASN A 39 -4.75 -5.64 -2.68
CA ASN A 39 -4.21 -5.12 -3.94
C ASN A 39 -5.21 -4.22 -4.69
N LEU A 40 -6.20 -3.69 -3.99
CA LEU A 40 -7.21 -2.83 -4.59
C LEU A 40 -6.57 -1.59 -5.22
N GLN A 41 -6.74 -1.45 -6.53
CA GLN A 41 -6.20 -0.33 -7.30
C GLN A 41 -7.13 0.00 -8.48
N LYS A 42 -7.45 1.29 -8.68
CA LYS A 42 -8.02 1.81 -9.94
C LYS A 42 -6.89 2.34 -10.82
N SER A 43 -7.17 2.53 -12.11
CA SER A 43 -6.18 2.96 -13.12
C SER A 43 -5.37 4.21 -12.76
N GLU A 44 -5.84 5.04 -11.82
CA GLU A 44 -5.18 6.28 -11.40
C GLU A 44 -4.92 6.38 -9.88
N SER A 45 -5.09 5.30 -9.12
CA SER A 45 -4.90 5.33 -7.66
C SER A 45 -3.64 4.59 -7.21
N CYS A 46 -3.11 4.95 -6.05
CA CYS A 46 -2.04 4.18 -5.39
C CYS A 46 -2.63 2.99 -4.61
N THR A 47 -1.89 1.90 -4.44
CA THR A 47 -2.25 0.79 -3.54
C THR A 47 -2.06 1.19 -2.08
N ALA A 48 -2.67 0.44 -1.16
CA ALA A 48 -2.43 0.57 0.28
C ALA A 48 -0.94 0.48 0.63
N LEU A 49 -0.22 -0.45 -0.01
CA LEU A 49 1.22 -0.67 0.21
C LEU A 49 2.06 0.52 -0.26
N GLN A 50 1.76 1.11 -1.42
CA GLN A 50 2.44 2.32 -1.91
C GLN A 50 2.22 3.51 -0.97
N LEU A 51 0.99 3.72 -0.49
CA LEU A 51 0.67 4.81 0.43
C LEU A 51 1.39 4.67 1.77
N ALA A 52 1.37 3.47 2.37
CA ALA A 52 2.10 3.20 3.61
C ALA A 52 3.62 3.37 3.42
N SER A 53 4.14 2.96 2.26
CA SER A 53 5.56 3.09 1.93
C SER A 53 5.99 4.54 1.76
N CYS A 54 5.15 5.36 1.11
CA CYS A 54 5.33 6.79 0.93
C CYS A 54 5.31 7.57 2.25
N GLN A 55 4.68 7.02 3.30
CA GLN A 55 4.56 7.63 4.63
C GLN A 55 5.50 7.01 5.67
N GLY A 56 6.24 5.96 5.31
CA GLY A 56 7.24 5.33 6.17
C GLY A 56 6.67 4.39 7.24
N HIS A 57 5.39 4.03 7.15
CA HIS A 57 4.70 3.17 8.11
C HIS A 57 5.14 1.72 8.00
N SER A 58 6.34 1.43 8.54
CA SER A 58 7.03 0.15 8.33
C SER A 58 6.24 -1.07 8.81
N GLU A 59 5.49 -0.93 9.91
CA GLU A 59 4.64 -2.00 10.44
C GLU A 59 3.47 -2.33 9.51
N ILE A 60 2.81 -1.29 8.97
CA ILE A 60 1.74 -1.44 7.98
C ILE A 60 2.29 -2.06 6.68
N VAL A 61 3.48 -1.65 6.24
CA VAL A 61 4.14 -2.24 5.07
C VAL A 61 4.38 -3.73 5.27
N GLU A 62 4.92 -4.13 6.42
CA GLU A 62 5.15 -5.54 6.76
C GLU A 62 3.84 -6.34 6.74
N MET A 63 2.82 -5.84 7.43
CA MET A 63 1.50 -6.47 7.49
C MET A 63 0.87 -6.63 6.11
N LEU A 64 0.89 -5.60 5.27
CA LEU A 64 0.32 -5.66 3.93
C LEU A 64 1.04 -6.71 3.07
N LEU A 65 2.38 -6.79 3.16
CA LEU A 65 3.17 -7.81 2.46
C LEU A 65 2.83 -9.22 2.96
N GLU A 66 2.65 -9.41 4.26
CA GLU A 66 2.22 -10.70 4.85
C GLU A 66 0.81 -11.10 4.40
N LYS A 67 -0.07 -10.11 4.17
CA LYS A 67 -1.42 -10.32 3.61
C LYS A 67 -1.43 -10.42 2.08
N GLY A 68 -0.26 -10.50 1.43
CA GLY A 68 -0.14 -10.76 -0.01
C GLY A 68 -0.20 -9.51 -0.89
N ALA A 69 0.15 -8.34 -0.36
CA ALA A 69 0.30 -7.14 -1.16
C ALA A 69 1.40 -7.32 -2.21
N ASP A 70 1.11 -6.95 -3.47
CA ASP A 70 2.08 -6.96 -4.54
C ASP A 70 2.94 -5.68 -4.50
N ALA A 71 4.19 -5.84 -4.08
CA ALA A 71 5.17 -4.77 -4.00
C ALA A 71 5.52 -4.13 -5.35
N ASN A 72 5.19 -4.79 -6.45
CA ASN A 72 5.59 -4.41 -7.81
C ASN A 72 4.48 -3.71 -8.60
N MET A 73 3.25 -3.66 -8.07
CA MET A 73 2.17 -2.89 -8.69
C MET A 73 2.60 -1.43 -8.88
N GLN A 74 2.24 -0.87 -10.03
CA GLN A 74 2.63 0.48 -10.45
C GLN A 74 1.49 1.46 -10.18
N GLY A 75 1.78 2.51 -9.41
CA GLY A 75 0.90 3.65 -9.21
C GLY A 75 1.32 4.84 -10.07
N VAL A 76 0.38 5.73 -10.37
CA VAL A 76 0.63 6.89 -11.25
C VAL A 76 1.56 7.92 -10.62
N GLN A 77 1.46 8.15 -9.29
CA GLN A 77 2.20 9.23 -8.64
C GLN A 77 3.62 8.84 -8.19
N TYR A 78 3.80 7.60 -7.73
CA TYR A 78 5.04 7.19 -7.04
C TYR A 78 5.68 5.94 -7.66
N GLY A 79 5.13 5.40 -8.75
CA GLY A 79 5.53 4.09 -9.26
C GLY A 79 5.16 2.98 -8.27
N ASN A 80 6.05 2.02 -8.02
CA ASN A 80 5.85 0.95 -7.05
C ASN A 80 6.13 1.35 -5.60
N ALA A 81 5.88 0.41 -4.67
CA ALA A 81 6.08 0.65 -3.24
C ALA A 81 7.54 1.03 -2.88
N LEU A 82 8.51 0.45 -3.59
CA LEU A 82 9.93 0.74 -3.37
C LEU A 82 10.26 2.16 -3.83
N GLN A 83 9.81 2.55 -5.02
CA GLN A 83 9.98 3.91 -5.55
C GLN A 83 9.33 4.95 -4.62
N ALA A 84 8.15 4.67 -4.06
CA ALA A 84 7.49 5.51 -3.07
C ALA A 84 8.33 5.68 -1.78
N ALA A 85 8.85 4.58 -1.22
CA ALA A 85 9.71 4.65 -0.03
C ALA A 85 11.03 5.39 -0.31
N SER A 86 11.62 5.19 -1.50
CA SER A 86 12.85 5.86 -1.92
C SER A 86 12.65 7.35 -2.13
N PHE A 87 11.54 7.77 -2.75
CA PHE A 87 11.18 9.17 -2.96
C PHE A 87 11.08 9.92 -1.62
N SER A 88 10.44 9.30 -0.63
CA SER A 88 10.27 9.90 0.71
C SER A 88 11.45 9.68 1.67
N GLY A 89 12.50 8.95 1.26
CA GLY A 89 13.71 8.72 2.07
C GLY A 89 13.56 7.67 3.18
N TYR A 90 12.51 6.85 3.18
CA TYR A 90 12.26 5.84 4.22
C TYR A 90 13.09 4.57 4.03
N THR A 91 14.35 4.65 4.46
CA THR A 91 15.35 3.57 4.26
C THR A 91 14.95 2.24 4.89
N LYS A 92 14.28 2.24 6.06
CA LYS A 92 13.80 1.01 6.71
C LYS A 92 12.77 0.28 5.83
N VAL A 93 11.81 1.02 5.29
CA VAL A 93 10.78 0.50 4.39
C VAL A 93 11.41 0.00 3.09
N ALA A 94 12.30 0.79 2.48
CA ALA A 94 12.98 0.39 1.24
C ALA A 94 13.75 -0.93 1.41
N LYS A 95 14.49 -1.10 2.51
CA LYS A 95 15.20 -2.35 2.82
C LYS A 95 14.24 -3.53 2.98
N MET A 96 13.12 -3.33 3.66
CA MET A 96 12.11 -4.37 3.86
C MET A 96 11.51 -4.82 2.51
N LEU A 97 11.14 -3.89 1.64
CA LEU A 97 10.60 -4.17 0.31
C LEU A 97 11.60 -4.95 -0.56
N LEU A 98 12.89 -4.60 -0.51
CA LEU A 98 13.95 -5.33 -1.21
C LEU A 98 14.06 -6.78 -0.73
N VAL A 99 14.03 -7.01 0.59
CA VAL A 99 14.06 -8.36 1.18
C VAL A 99 12.83 -9.18 0.76
N LYS A 100 11.68 -8.52 0.60
CA LYS A 100 10.41 -9.13 0.22
C LYS A 100 10.19 -9.21 -1.30
N GLY A 101 11.22 -8.92 -2.10
CA GLY A 101 11.23 -9.17 -3.55
C GLY A 101 10.70 -8.03 -4.42
N ALA A 102 10.66 -6.79 -3.93
CA ALA A 102 10.36 -5.63 -4.76
C ALA A 102 11.44 -5.44 -5.84
N HIS A 103 11.02 -5.30 -7.10
CA HIS A 103 11.90 -5.13 -8.24
C HIS A 103 12.45 -3.71 -8.32
N VAL A 104 13.78 -3.61 -8.25
CA VAL A 104 14.54 -2.35 -8.31
C VAL A 104 14.49 -1.64 -9.66
N ASN A 105 14.26 -2.39 -10.75
CA ASN A 105 14.41 -1.90 -12.12
C ASN A 105 13.08 -1.79 -12.88
N LEU A 106 11.95 -1.77 -12.17
CA LEU A 106 10.68 -1.47 -12.84
C LEU A 106 10.68 0.00 -13.26
N GLN A 107 10.58 0.24 -14.56
CA GLN A 107 10.26 1.56 -15.08
C GLN A 107 8.82 1.87 -14.67
N GLY A 108 8.66 2.82 -13.75
CA GLY A 108 7.38 3.27 -13.23
C GLY A 108 7.34 4.79 -13.16
N GLY A 109 6.17 5.35 -13.48
CA GLY A 109 5.85 6.79 -13.42
C GLY A 109 6.44 7.63 -14.53
#